data_AF-E4TRU2-F1
#
_entry.id   AF-E4TRU2-F1
#
_cell.length_a   1.000
_cell.length_b   1.000
_cell.length_c   1.000
_cell.angle_alpha   90.00
_cell.angle_beta   90.00
_cell.angle_gamma   90.00
#
_symmetry.space_group_name_H-M   'P 1'
#
loop_
_entity.id
_entity.type
_entity.pdbx_description
1 polymer ?
#
loop_
_entity_poly.entity_id
_entity_poly.type
_entity_poly.pdbx_seq_one_letter_code
_entity_poly.pdbx_strand_id
1 'polypeptide(L)'
;MNWNRLDNIDTLDKIIEDSKENPVVIFKHSTSCSISAMALNRLERSWNESEMSEVKAYYLDLISYRDISNAVAEKFGVMHQSPQILLIKNGACVYDDSHMGISYQNLKSGIAA
;
A
#
# COMPACT_ATOMS: atom_id res chain seq x y z
N MET A 1 11.85 2.51 -7.07
CA MET A 1 10.75 1.73 -6.47
C MET A 1 10.36 0.63 -7.43
N ASN A 2 10.35 -0.63 -6.99
CA ASN A 2 9.90 -1.76 -7.80
C ASN A 2 8.61 -2.32 -7.20
N TRP A 3 7.48 -1.98 -7.80
CA TRP A 3 6.17 -2.41 -7.31
C TRP A 3 5.84 -3.83 -7.74
N ASN A 4 5.44 -4.67 -6.79
CA ASN A 4 4.75 -5.92 -7.10
C ASN A 4 3.31 -5.62 -7.49
N ARG A 5 2.80 -6.23 -8.55
CA ARG A 5 1.40 -6.05 -8.93
C ARG A 5 0.50 -6.84 -7.99
N LEU A 6 -0.56 -6.19 -7.52
CA LEU A 6 -1.64 -6.83 -6.79
C LEU A 6 -2.84 -6.99 -7.74
N ASP A 7 -2.84 -8.05 -8.53
CA ASP A 7 -3.87 -8.36 -9.55
C ASP A 7 -4.55 -9.73 -9.35
N ASN A 8 -4.14 -10.46 -8.30
CA ASN A 8 -4.77 -11.69 -7.85
C ASN A 8 -5.15 -11.57 -6.36
N ILE A 9 -6.39 -11.94 -6.02
CA ILE A 9 -6.92 -11.92 -4.66
C ILE A 9 -6.17 -12.85 -3.70
N ASP A 10 -5.67 -13.99 -4.18
CA ASP A 10 -4.91 -14.95 -3.38
C ASP A 10 -3.58 -14.35 -2.85
N THR A 11 -3.10 -13.28 -3.49
CA THR A 11 -1.92 -12.54 -3.04
C THR A 11 -2.18 -11.85 -1.70
N LEU A 12 -3.43 -11.57 -1.33
CA LEU A 12 -3.74 -10.94 -0.03
C LEU A 12 -3.37 -11.85 1.15
N ASP A 13 -3.57 -13.15 1.02
CA ASP A 13 -3.18 -14.10 2.07
C ASP A 13 -1.65 -14.23 2.16
N LYS A 14 -0.95 -14.15 1.00
CA LYS A 14 0.52 -14.06 0.99
C LYS A 14 1.02 -12.79 1.65
N ILE A 15 0.37 -11.65 1.43
CA ILE A 15 0.72 -10.38 2.08
C ILE A 15 0.60 -10.50 3.61
N ILE A 16 -0.46 -11.15 4.10
CA ILE A 16 -0.66 -11.39 5.53
C ILE A 16 0.50 -12.22 6.10
N GLU A 17 0.85 -13.34 5.45
CA GLU A 17 1.95 -14.19 5.91
C GLU A 17 3.31 -13.48 5.81
N ASP A 18 3.61 -12.85 4.67
CA ASP A 18 4.86 -12.10 4.45
C ASP A 18 5.03 -10.98 5.48
N SER A 19 3.94 -10.32 5.88
CA SER A 19 3.95 -9.23 6.85
C SER A 19 4.39 -9.64 8.26
N LYS A 20 4.46 -10.94 8.56
CA LYS A 20 5.00 -11.48 9.82
C LYS A 20 6.53 -11.44 9.86
N GLU A 21 7.18 -11.46 8.71
CA GLU A 21 8.64 -11.38 8.60
C GLU A 21 9.09 -9.98 8.16
N ASN A 22 8.39 -9.39 7.20
CA ASN A 22 8.79 -8.16 6.52
C ASN A 22 7.59 -7.24 6.34
N PRO A 23 7.62 -5.96 6.75
CA PRO A 23 6.51 -5.05 6.55
C PRO A 23 6.10 -4.97 5.07
N VAL A 24 4.79 -4.97 4.82
CA VAL A 24 4.24 -4.90 3.47
C VAL A 24 3.51 -3.58 3.27
N VAL A 25 3.74 -2.92 2.15
CA VAL A 25 3.04 -1.69 1.77
C VAL A 25 2.12 -1.98 0.59
N ILE A 26 0.88 -1.53 0.65
CA ILE A 26 -0.06 -1.58 -0.47
C ILE A 26 -0.45 -0.16 -0.85
N PHE A 27 -0.25 0.21 -2.12
CA PHE A 27 -0.77 1.45 -2.68
C PHE A 27 -1.94 1.17 -3.63
N LYS A 28 -3.11 1.71 -3.30
CA LYS A 28 -4.33 1.64 -4.10
C LYS A 28 -4.37 2.85 -5.02
N HIS A 29 -4.14 2.65 -6.32
CA HIS A 29 -4.14 3.71 -7.32
C HIS A 29 -5.42 3.65 -8.17
N SER A 30 -6.13 4.77 -8.25
CA SER A 30 -7.09 5.01 -9.34
C SER A 30 -6.39 5.65 -10.52
N THR A 31 -6.15 4.86 -11.56
CA THR A 31 -5.44 5.27 -12.79
C THR A 31 -6.14 6.38 -13.58
N SER A 32 -7.41 6.66 -13.29
CA SER A 32 -8.20 7.72 -13.91
C SER A 32 -8.26 9.02 -13.08
N CYS A 33 -7.65 9.07 -11.90
CA CYS A 33 -7.71 10.21 -10.99
C CYS A 33 -6.36 10.92 -10.88
N SER A 34 -6.32 12.21 -11.24
CA SER A 34 -5.10 13.04 -11.16
C SER A 34 -4.54 13.16 -9.74
N ILE A 35 -5.39 13.25 -8.72
CA ILE A 35 -4.97 13.27 -7.31
C ILE A 35 -4.25 11.96 -6.95
N SER A 36 -4.76 10.83 -7.45
CA SER A 36 -4.14 9.52 -7.23
C SER A 36 -2.78 9.41 -7.90
N ALA A 37 -2.67 9.89 -9.14
CA ALA A 37 -1.40 9.94 -9.87
C ALA A 37 -0.38 10.88 -9.19
N MET A 38 -0.81 12.02 -8.67
CA MET A 38 0.05 12.94 -7.93
C MET A 38 0.57 12.34 -6.63
N ALA A 39 -0.28 11.65 -5.87
CA ALA A 39 0.13 10.97 -4.64
C ALA A 39 1.15 9.86 -4.90
N LEU A 40 0.93 9.04 -5.94
CA LEU A 40 1.88 8.01 -6.37
C LEU A 40 3.24 8.62 -6.75
N ASN A 41 3.23 9.61 -7.64
CA ASN A 41 4.47 10.29 -8.08
C ASN A 41 5.26 10.89 -6.90
N ARG A 42 4.56 11.51 -5.94
CA ARG A 42 5.21 12.07 -4.74
C ARG A 42 5.85 10.96 -3.92
N LEU A 43 5.13 9.87 -3.68
CA LEU A 43 5.63 8.73 -2.90
C LEU A 43 6.87 8.11 -3.56
N GLU A 44 6.81 7.84 -4.87
CA GLU A 44 7.91 7.23 -5.64
C GLU A 44 9.16 8.12 -5.66
N ARG A 45 9.00 9.44 -5.78
CA ARG A 45 10.12 10.40 -5.73
C ARG A 45 10.79 10.48 -4.36
N SER A 46 10.02 10.29 -3.30
CA SER A 46 10.54 10.29 -1.93
C SER A 46 11.07 8.92 -1.49
N TRP A 47 10.77 7.86 -2.24
CA TRP A 47 11.15 6.51 -1.88
C TRP A 47 12.67 6.31 -1.87
N ASN A 48 13.21 5.84 -0.74
CA ASN A 48 14.62 5.48 -0.62
C ASN A 48 14.75 3.97 -0.40
N GLU A 49 15.33 3.27 -1.38
CA GLU A 49 15.47 1.81 -1.37
C GLU A 49 16.33 1.29 -0.21
N SER A 50 17.34 2.06 0.24
CA SER A 50 18.19 1.65 1.36
C SER A 50 17.46 1.74 2.70
N GLU A 51 16.50 2.64 2.83
CA GLU A 51 15.69 2.79 4.05
C GLU A 51 14.48 1.85 4.07
N MET A 52 14.08 1.33 2.91
CA MET A 52 12.91 0.47 2.71
C MET A 52 13.31 -0.93 2.21
N SER A 53 14.55 -1.36 2.44
CA SER A 53 15.11 -2.59 1.89
C SER A 53 14.38 -3.87 2.32
N GLU A 54 13.77 -3.85 3.50
CA GLU A 54 12.97 -4.95 4.06
C GLU A 54 11.48 -4.82 3.75
N VAL A 55 11.06 -3.76 3.04
CA VAL A 55 9.64 -3.50 2.75
C VAL A 55 9.26 -4.09 1.41
N LYS A 56 8.25 -4.98 1.41
CA LYS A 56 7.63 -5.45 0.17
C LYS A 56 6.55 -4.46 -0.25
N ALA A 57 6.71 -3.86 -1.43
CA ALA A 57 5.75 -2.88 -1.95
C ALA A 57 4.82 -3.50 -3.01
N TYR A 58 3.51 -3.27 -2.87
CA TYR A 58 2.47 -3.70 -3.80
C TYR A 58 1.70 -2.52 -4.36
N TYR A 59 1.44 -2.56 -5.65
CA TYR A 59 0.64 -1.60 -6.39
C TYR A 59 -0.64 -2.28 -6.88
N LEU A 60 -1.78 -1.66 -6.59
CA LEU A 60 -3.10 -2.08 -7.04
C LEU A 60 -3.69 -1.03 -7.97
N ASP A 61 -3.92 -1.38 -9.24
CA ASP A 61 -4.81 -0.62 -10.10
C ASP A 61 -6.26 -0.94 -9.73
N LEU A 62 -6.84 -0.13 -8.86
CA LEU A 62 -8.19 -0.41 -8.34
C LEU A 62 -9.28 -0.25 -9.39
N ILE A 63 -9.04 0.47 -10.48
CA ILE A 63 -10.03 0.62 -11.56
C ILE A 63 -10.19 -0.72 -12.28
N SER A 64 -9.08 -1.40 -12.53
CA SER A 64 -9.04 -2.72 -13.15
C SER A 64 -9.44 -3.85 -12.18
N TYR A 65 -9.16 -3.69 -10.88
CA TYR A 65 -9.33 -4.75 -9.87
C TYR A 65 -10.13 -4.27 -8.65
N ARG A 66 -11.37 -3.81 -8.86
CA ARG A 66 -12.23 -3.30 -7.79
C ARG A 66 -12.50 -4.31 -6.68
N ASP A 67 -12.71 -5.58 -7.04
CA ASP A 67 -13.00 -6.63 -6.07
C ASP A 67 -11.81 -6.85 -5.12
N ILE A 68 -10.59 -6.83 -5.65
CA ILE A 68 -9.36 -6.89 -4.84
C ILE A 68 -9.24 -5.65 -3.96
N SER A 69 -9.56 -4.46 -4.49
CA SER A 69 -9.54 -3.20 -3.74
C SER A 69 -10.51 -3.18 -2.55
N ASN A 70 -11.68 -3.80 -2.70
CA ASN A 70 -12.65 -3.99 -1.64
C ASN A 70 -12.19 -5.05 -0.65
N ALA A 71 -11.66 -6.18 -1.13
CA ALA A 71 -11.11 -7.23 -0.28
C ALA A 71 -9.94 -6.76 0.59
N VAL A 72 -9.09 -5.85 0.08
CA VAL A 72 -8.05 -5.16 0.88
C VAL A 72 -8.69 -4.39 2.04
N ALA A 73 -9.71 -3.59 1.77
CA ALA A 73 -10.40 -2.81 2.80
C ALA A 73 -11.03 -3.72 3.88
N GLU A 74 -11.71 -4.78 3.45
CA GLU A 74 -12.36 -5.75 4.35
C GLU A 74 -11.34 -6.54 5.19
N LYS A 75 -10.34 -7.16 4.56
CA LYS A 75 -9.34 -8.00 5.26
C LYS A 75 -8.53 -7.22 6.28
N PHE A 76 -8.21 -5.96 5.99
CA PHE A 76 -7.39 -5.13 6.86
C PHE A 76 -8.20 -4.20 7.76
N GLY A 77 -9.54 -4.26 7.70
CA GLY A 77 -10.43 -3.50 8.58
C GLY A 77 -10.34 -1.98 8.40
N VAL A 78 -10.03 -1.51 7.19
CA VAL A 78 -9.92 -0.07 6.88
C VAL A 78 -11.06 0.39 5.96
N MET A 79 -11.39 1.68 6.01
CA MET A 79 -12.31 2.25 5.04
C MET A 79 -11.67 2.28 3.65
N HIS A 80 -12.42 1.88 2.62
CA HIS A 80 -11.94 2.01 1.25
C HIS A 80 -11.71 3.49 0.88
N GLN A 81 -10.49 3.81 0.45
CA GLN A 81 -10.13 5.12 -0.11
C GLN A 81 -9.31 4.97 -1.40
N SER A 82 -9.22 6.05 -2.18
CA SER A 82 -8.38 6.14 -3.39
C SER A 82 -7.97 7.59 -3.70
N PRO A 83 -6.66 7.91 -3.79
CA PRO A 83 -5.53 7.03 -3.49
C PRO A 83 -5.52 6.66 -2.00
N GLN A 84 -4.99 5.49 -1.69
CA GLN A 84 -4.77 5.05 -0.31
C GLN A 84 -3.46 4.26 -0.22
N ILE A 85 -2.72 4.46 0.86
CA ILE A 85 -1.56 3.64 1.23
C ILE A 85 -1.87 2.90 2.51
N LEU A 86 -1.46 1.63 2.61
CA LEU A 86 -1.56 0.82 3.80
C LEU A 86 -0.17 0.26 4.14
N LEU A 87 0.15 0.20 5.42
CA LEU A 87 1.29 -0.53 5.98
C LEU A 87 0.78 -1.71 6.79
N ILE A 88 1.13 -2.91 6.35
CA ILE A 88 0.75 -4.17 6.95
C ILE A 88 1.93 -4.75 7.71
N LYS A 89 1.70 -5.10 8.98
CA LYS A 89 2.66 -5.78 9.87
C LYS A 89 1.94 -6.84 10.68
N ASN A 90 2.56 -8.01 10.84
CA ASN A 90 2.03 -9.12 11.64
C ASN A 90 0.58 -9.48 11.29
N GLY A 91 0.23 -9.41 10.00
CA GLY A 91 -1.09 -9.72 9.45
C GLY A 91 -2.14 -8.62 9.60
N ALA A 92 -1.81 -7.45 10.13
CA ALA A 92 -2.75 -6.36 10.36
C ALA A 92 -2.27 -5.04 9.73
N CYS A 93 -3.21 -4.17 9.36
CA CYS A 93 -2.88 -2.80 8.96
C CYS A 93 -2.59 -1.96 10.21
N VAL A 94 -1.37 -1.45 10.30
CA VAL A 94 -0.90 -0.62 11.43
C VAL A 94 -0.87 0.87 11.12
N TYR A 95 -0.95 1.21 9.83
CA TYR A 95 -1.05 2.59 9.35
C TYR A 95 -1.74 2.60 7.99
N ASP A 96 -2.71 3.49 7.81
CA ASP A 96 -3.23 3.84 6.50
C ASP A 96 -3.45 5.34 6.37
N ASP A 97 -3.33 5.85 5.16
CA ASP A 97 -3.59 7.25 4.84
C ASP A 97 -4.02 7.38 3.37
N SER A 98 -4.61 8.53 3.02
CA SER A 98 -5.21 8.73 1.71
C SER A 98 -4.96 10.12 1.16
N HIS A 99 -5.14 10.28 -0.16
CA HIS A 99 -5.06 11.58 -0.84
C HIS A 99 -3.77 12.36 -0.50
N MET A 100 -3.92 13.54 0.09
CA MET A 100 -2.80 14.42 0.44
C MET A 100 -2.05 13.98 1.70
N GLY A 101 -2.64 13.14 2.55
CA GLY A 101 -2.02 12.65 3.77
C GLY A 101 -0.89 11.63 3.52
N ILE A 102 -0.94 10.91 2.39
CA ILE A 102 0.07 9.90 2.00
C ILE A 102 1.50 10.48 2.04
N SER A 103 2.27 10.12 3.06
CA SER A 103 3.60 10.69 3.30
C SER A 103 4.63 9.59 3.47
N TYR A 104 5.72 9.66 2.70
CA TYR A 104 6.84 8.73 2.85
C TYR A 104 7.44 8.77 4.26
N GLN A 105 7.53 9.96 4.86
CA GLN A 105 8.09 10.11 6.22
C GLN A 105 7.18 9.44 7.26
N ASN A 106 5.87 9.61 7.16
CA ASN A 106 4.93 8.97 8.09
C ASN A 106 4.93 7.45 7.93
N LEU A 107 4.97 6.97 6.67
CA LEU A 107 5.09 5.55 6.34
C LEU A 107 6.36 4.95 6.97
N LYS A 108 7.49 5.62 6.82
CA LYS A 108 8.77 5.22 7.40
C LYS A 108 8.72 5.18 8.94
N SER A 109 8.14 6.20 9.57
CA SER A 109 7.95 6.20 11.02
C SER A 109 7.08 5.02 11.49
N GLY A 110 6.04 4.65 10.74
CA GLY A 110 5.22 3.47 11.01
C GLY A 110 5.99 2.14 10.90
N ILE A 111 7.08 2.09 10.13
CA ILE A 111 7.95 0.92 10.03
C ILE A 111 8.87 0.78 11.25
N ALA A 112 9.31 1.89 11.84
CA ALA A 112 10.18 1.87 13.03
C ALA A 112 9.43 1.66 14.36
N ALA A 113 8.10 1.82 14.36
CA ALA A 113 7.22 1.59 15.52
C ALA A 113 6.83 0.11 15.69
#